data_AF-A0A954L9C6-F1
#
_entry.id   AF-A0A954L9C6-F1
#
_cell.length_a   1.000
_cell.length_b   1.000
_cell.length_c   1.000
_cell.angle_alpha   90.00
_cell.angle_beta   90.00
_cell.angle_gamma   90.00
#
_symmetry.space_group_name_H-M   'P 1'
#
loop_
_entity.id
_entity.type
_entity.pdbx_description
1 polymer ?
#
loop_
_entity_poly.entity_id
_entity_poly.type
_entity_poly.pdbx_seq_one_letter_code
_entity_poly.pdbx_strand_id
1 'polypeptide(L)'
;MFFISHRRRAFLRASGVSIALPLLESVGRGQATSEATETPRRMVCVGNEFGMFPGAFWPAETGRDYALTSLLQPLAAHRDNFTLFSHLDHGLKGG
;
A
#
# COMPACT_ATOMS: atom_id res chain seq x y z
N MET A 1 -65.48 -9.19 -13.97
CA MET A 1 -64.35 -8.39 -14.50
C MET A 1 -63.52 -7.89 -13.32
N PHE A 2 -62.51 -8.65 -12.88
CA PHE A 2 -61.68 -8.31 -11.70
C PHE A 2 -60.20 -8.28 -12.10
N PHE A 3 -59.60 -7.09 -12.24
CA PHE A 3 -58.18 -6.96 -12.65
C PHE A 3 -57.37 -5.87 -11.92
N ILE A 4 -57.81 -5.36 -10.75
CA ILE A 4 -57.29 -4.08 -10.25
C ILE A 4 -56.56 -4.10 -8.88
N SER A 5 -56.46 -5.23 -8.17
CA SER A 5 -55.82 -5.24 -6.83
C SER A 5 -54.30 -5.52 -6.81
N HIS A 6 -53.72 -6.12 -7.87
CA HIS A 6 -52.29 -6.51 -7.89
C HIS A 6 -51.31 -5.41 -8.39
N ARG A 7 -51.75 -4.44 -9.20
CA ARG A 7 -50.83 -3.45 -9.82
C ARG A 7 -50.30 -2.39 -8.86
N ARG A 8 -51.14 -1.89 -7.94
CA ARG A 8 -50.75 -0.82 -7.01
C ARG A 8 -49.71 -1.29 -6.00
N ARG A 9 -49.89 -2.50 -5.46
CA ARG A 9 -48.95 -3.11 -4.51
C ARG A 9 -47.61 -3.46 -5.18
N ALA A 10 -47.66 -3.98 -6.40
CA ALA A 10 -46.45 -4.25 -7.20
C ALA A 10 -45.69 -2.95 -7.55
N PHE A 11 -46.42 -1.90 -7.95
CA PHE A 11 -45.83 -0.58 -8.24
C PHE A 11 -45.11 0.00 -7.02
N LEU A 12 -45.77 0.07 -5.86
CA LEU A 12 -45.15 0.62 -4.64
C LEU A 12 -43.92 -0.19 -4.19
N ARG A 13 -43.94 -1.52 -4.34
CA ARG A 13 -42.79 -2.38 -4.05
C ARG A 13 -41.62 -2.10 -4.99
N ALA A 14 -41.88 -2.00 -6.30
CA ALA A 14 -40.86 -1.70 -7.28
C ALA A 14 -40.27 -0.30 -7.08
N SER A 15 -41.10 0.71 -6.82
CA SER A 15 -40.65 2.08 -6.52
C SER A 15 -39.75 2.14 -5.28
N GLY A 16 -40.11 1.42 -4.21
CA GLY A 16 -39.30 1.33 -3.00
C GLY A 16 -37.94 0.70 -3.25
N VAL A 17 -37.88 -0.39 -4.03
CA VAL A 17 -36.62 -1.06 -4.41
C VAL A 17 -35.75 -0.15 -5.27
N SER A 18 -36.32 0.55 -6.25
CA SER A 18 -35.57 1.46 -7.12
C SER A 18 -35.01 2.69 -6.42
N ILE A 19 -35.58 3.11 -5.28
CA ILE A 19 -35.06 4.20 -4.45
C ILE A 19 -34.06 3.64 -3.41
N ALA A 20 -34.37 2.50 -2.80
CA ALA A 20 -33.55 1.91 -1.75
C ALA A 20 -32.21 1.35 -2.27
N LEU A 21 -32.16 0.74 -3.47
CA LEU A 21 -30.91 0.18 -4.01
C LEU A 21 -29.82 1.24 -4.25
N PRO A 22 -30.09 2.36 -4.93
CA PRO A 22 -29.11 3.43 -5.08
C PRO A 22 -28.71 4.08 -3.76
N LEU A 23 -29.62 4.15 -2.78
CA LEU A 23 -29.31 4.66 -1.44
C LEU A 23 -28.46 3.67 -0.62
N LEU A 24 -28.51 2.37 -0.91
CA LEU A 24 -27.70 1.36 -0.24
C LEU A 24 -26.21 1.45 -0.62
N GLU A 25 -25.89 1.88 -1.84
CA GLU A 25 -24.51 2.24 -2.24
C GLU A 25 -23.91 3.36 -1.36
N SER A 26 -24.75 4.23 -0.77
CA SER A 26 -24.31 5.30 0.14
C SER A 26 -23.88 4.78 1.52
N VAL A 27 -24.46 3.66 1.99
CA VAL A 27 -24.18 3.09 3.31
C VAL A 27 -22.83 2.37 3.36
N GLY A 28 -22.29 1.93 2.20
CA GLY A 28 -21.02 1.20 2.13
C GLY A 28 -19.78 2.03 1.82
N ARG A 29 -19.93 3.29 1.36
CA ARG A 29 -18.78 4.13 0.95
C ARG A 29 -18.72 5.52 1.60
N GLY A 30 -19.69 5.87 2.45
CA GLY A 30 -19.87 7.24 2.96
C GLY A 30 -19.50 7.47 4.43
N GLN A 31 -19.15 6.44 5.20
CA GLN A 31 -18.56 6.65 6.53
C GLN A 31 -17.03 6.71 6.41
N ALA A 32 -16.55 7.73 5.70
CA ALA A 32 -15.27 8.30 6.08
C ALA A 32 -15.52 8.96 7.44
N THR A 33 -15.30 8.20 8.51
CA THR A 33 -15.15 8.80 9.84
C THR A 33 -14.10 9.89 9.69
N SER A 34 -14.48 11.13 9.96
CA SER A 34 -13.57 12.28 10.02
C SER A 34 -12.64 12.19 11.23
N GLU A 35 -12.30 10.99 11.67
CA GLU A 35 -11.05 10.80 12.39
C GLU A 35 -9.96 10.91 11.34
N ALA A 36 -8.89 11.63 11.64
CA ALA A 36 -7.69 11.63 10.81
C ALA A 36 -7.24 10.16 10.68
N THR A 37 -7.72 9.48 9.64
CA THR A 37 -7.31 8.12 9.34
C THR A 37 -5.87 8.27 8.94
N GLU A 38 -4.99 7.96 9.87
CA GLU A 38 -3.55 7.97 9.67
C GLU A 38 -3.29 7.26 8.34
N THR A 39 -2.67 7.97 7.39
CA THR A 39 -2.46 7.45 6.03
C THR A 39 -1.88 6.04 6.13
N PRO A 40 -2.55 5.02 5.55
CA PRO A 40 -2.13 3.64 5.73
C PRO A 40 -0.69 3.48 5.22
N ARG A 41 0.20 2.95 6.07
CA ARG A 41 1.59 2.70 5.70
C ARG A 41 1.65 1.64 4.60
N ARG A 42 2.32 1.95 3.49
CA ARG A 42 2.52 1.05 2.35
C ARG A 42 3.99 0.60 2.33
N MET A 43 4.23 -0.69 2.16
CA MET A 43 5.56 -1.30 2.10
C MET A 43 5.80 -1.89 0.72
N VAL A 44 7.00 -1.66 0.17
CA VAL A 44 7.46 -2.29 -1.07
C VAL A 44 8.79 -2.97 -0.78
N CYS A 45 8.91 -4.24 -1.14
CA CYS A 45 10.16 -5.00 -1.06
C CYS A 45 10.70 -5.18 -2.47
N VAL A 46 11.92 -4.70 -2.72
CA VAL A 46 12.61 -4.86 -4.01
C VAL A 46 13.79 -5.80 -3.81
N GLY A 47 13.80 -6.91 -4.54
CA GLY A 47 14.94 -7.81 -4.61
C GLY A 47 15.85 -7.41 -5.77
N ASN A 48 17.16 -7.54 -5.59
CA ASN A 48 18.14 -7.44 -6.66
C ASN A 48 18.69 -8.84 -6.94
N GLU A 49 18.30 -9.45 -8.06
CA GLU A 49 18.53 -10.87 -8.35
C GLU A 49 20.02 -11.27 -8.43
N PHE A 50 20.89 -10.36 -8.87
CA PHE A 50 22.34 -10.61 -8.98
C PHE A 50 23.16 -9.85 -7.93
N GLY A 51 22.50 -9.13 -7.03
CA GLY A 51 23.17 -8.32 -6.02
C GLY A 51 23.98 -7.16 -6.60
N MET A 52 24.90 -6.64 -5.79
CA MET A 52 25.80 -5.54 -6.16
C MET A 52 27.23 -5.94 -5.84
N PHE A 53 28.20 -5.29 -6.50
CA PHE A 53 29.60 -5.52 -6.21
C PHE A 53 29.91 -5.17 -4.74
N PRO A 54 30.24 -6.14 -3.86
CA PRO A 54 30.31 -5.89 -2.41
C PRO A 54 31.35 -4.84 -2.03
N GLY A 55 32.48 -4.82 -2.73
CA GLY A 55 33.60 -3.91 -2.45
C GLY A 55 33.31 -2.43 -2.72
N ALA A 56 32.26 -2.12 -3.49
CA ALA A 56 31.83 -0.75 -3.75
C ALA A 56 30.44 -0.43 -3.18
N PHE A 57 29.78 -1.40 -2.53
CA PHE A 57 28.45 -1.24 -1.93
C PHE A 57 28.53 -1.07 -0.41
N TRP A 58 29.24 -1.95 0.30
CA TRP A 58 29.26 -1.96 1.77
C TRP A 58 30.28 -0.96 2.35
N PRO A 59 29.88 -0.06 3.26
CA PRO A 59 30.79 0.79 4.02
C PRO A 59 31.72 -0.01 4.93
N ALA A 60 32.92 0.53 5.20
CA ALA A 60 33.88 -0.06 6.13
C ALA A 60 33.50 0.17 7.60
N GLU A 61 32.85 1.30 7.88
CA GLU A 61 32.44 1.72 9.22
C GLU A 61 30.93 1.50 9.42
N THR A 62 30.53 1.33 10.68
CA THR A 62 29.13 1.23 11.09
C THR A 62 28.67 2.51 11.78
N GLY A 63 27.36 2.65 11.99
CA GLY A 63 26.77 3.80 12.68
C GLY A 63 26.01 4.73 11.74
N ARG A 64 25.42 5.80 12.28
CA ARG A 64 24.59 6.71 11.48
C ARG A 64 25.38 7.45 10.41
N ASP A 65 26.65 7.76 10.68
CA ASP A 65 27.46 8.71 9.91
C ASP A 65 28.56 8.06 9.05
N TYR A 66 28.45 6.76 8.73
CA TYR A 66 29.38 6.08 7.83
C TYR A 66 29.59 6.84 6.51
N ALA A 67 30.77 6.75 5.90
CA ALA A 67 31.00 7.34 4.57
C ALA A 67 30.25 6.55 3.48
N LEU A 68 29.54 7.27 2.59
CA LEU A 68 28.90 6.63 1.43
C LEU A 68 29.94 6.01 0.50
N THR A 69 29.65 4.81 0.03
CA THR A 69 30.46 4.10 -0.97
C THR A 69 30.09 4.53 -2.38
N SER A 70 30.93 4.20 -3.37
CA SER A 70 30.70 4.61 -4.77
C SER A 70 29.32 4.23 -5.31
N LEU A 71 28.78 3.06 -4.94
CA LEU A 71 27.46 2.62 -5.41
C LEU A 71 26.30 3.26 -4.64
N LEU A 72 26.56 3.86 -3.47
CA LEU A 72 25.57 4.60 -2.68
C LEU A 72 25.61 6.10 -2.92
N GLN A 73 26.63 6.62 -3.62
CA GLN A 73 26.77 8.04 -3.93
C GLN A 73 25.52 8.67 -4.59
N PRO A 74 24.80 8.00 -5.51
CA PRO A 74 23.56 8.54 -6.07
C PRO A 74 22.46 8.77 -5.03
N LEU A 75 22.51 8.08 -3.88
CA LEU A 75 21.54 8.22 -2.79
C LEU A 75 21.95 9.28 -1.76
N ALA A 76 23.01 10.06 -2.00
CA ALA A 76 23.51 11.04 -1.05
C ALA A 76 22.45 12.07 -0.59
N ALA A 77 21.57 12.49 -1.49
CA ALA A 77 20.46 13.40 -1.17
C ALA A 77 19.43 12.80 -0.19
N HIS A 78 19.43 11.49 -0.02
CA HIS A 78 18.50 10.75 0.83
C HIS A 78 19.17 10.14 2.06
N ARG A 79 20.35 10.62 2.46
CA ARG A 79 21.15 10.01 3.54
C ARG A 79 20.37 9.76 4.84
N ASP A 80 19.50 10.69 5.24
CA ASP A 80 18.66 10.55 6.44
C ASP A 80 17.42 9.65 6.25
N ASN A 81 17.18 9.15 5.04
CA ASN A 81 15.98 8.42 4.65
C ASN A 81 16.23 6.94 4.32
N PHE A 82 17.44 6.42 4.56
CA PHE A 82 17.70 4.98 4.41
C PHE A 82 18.65 4.45 5.48
N THR A 83 18.59 3.14 5.68
CA THR A 83 19.47 2.41 6.59
C THR A 83 19.99 1.18 5.87
N LEU A 84 21.28 0.93 6.01
CA LEU A 84 21.95 -0.17 5.37
C LEU A 84 22.21 -1.29 6.39
N PHE A 85 21.70 -2.49 6.09
CA PHE A 85 21.90 -3.69 6.90
C PHE A 85 22.75 -4.68 6.13
N SER A 86 23.84 -5.16 6.74
CA SER A 86 24.76 -6.16 6.19
C SER A 86 24.78 -7.41 7.08
N HIS A 87 25.43 -8.49 6.62
CA HIS A 87 25.56 -9.75 7.35
C HIS A 87 24.22 -10.44 7.67
N LEU A 88 23.24 -10.30 6.78
CA LEU A 88 21.94 -10.97 6.88
C LEU A 88 21.92 -12.34 6.19
N ASP A 89 23.08 -12.81 5.73
CA ASP A 89 23.28 -14.09 5.08
C ASP A 89 24.24 -14.98 5.90
N HIS A 90 24.29 -16.27 5.55
CA HIS A 90 25.15 -17.26 6.19
C HIS A 90 26.61 -17.24 5.65
N GLY A 91 27.06 -16.11 5.08
CA GLY A 91 28.43 -15.92 4.57
C GLY A 91 28.81 -16.82 3.40
N LEU A 92 27.82 -17.42 2.74
CA LEU A 92 28.04 -18.28 1.57
C LEU A 92 28.11 -17.39 0.34
N LYS A 93 29.28 -17.33 -0.29
CA LYS A 93 29.44 -16.64 -1.57
C LYS A 93 28.94 -17.57 -2.68
N GLY A 94 27.72 -17.31 -3.16
CA GLY A 94 27.12 -18.02 -4.30
C GLY A 94 27.61 -17.44 -5.61
N GLY A 95 28.54 -18.15 -6.25
CA GLY A 95 29.10 -17.94 -7.58
C GLY A 95 29.97 -19.13 -7.94
#